data_AF-A0A963L9F6-F1
#
_entry.id   AF-A0A963L9F6-F1
#
_cell.length_a   1.000
_cell.length_b   1.000
_cell.length_c   1.000
_cell.angle_alpha   90.00
_cell.angle_beta   90.00
_cell.angle_gamma   90.00
#
_symmetry.space_group_name_H-M   'P 1'
#
loop_
_entity.id
_entity.type
_entity.pdbx_description
1 polymer ?
#
loop_
_entity_poly.entity_id
_entity_poly.type
_entity_poly.pdbx_seq_one_letter_code
_entity_poly.pdbx_strand_id
1 'polypeptide(L)'
;MNTVPPASPTPPPFPDASASDPASLGWMEGFPPPPDRTVGFADGGAWAFPRTRWSFCHMRELFPTANVSRGDAQVALLPRAERRDLDGVAFTTLDGREMTWGESLAANYTDGIVVLHRGVTVQERYFGALQPELAHTAMSVTKSFVGTLALMLADRRALDPQAAVTHY
;
A
#
# COMPACT_ATOMS: atom_id res chain seq x y z
N MET A 1 14.69 -42.94 -26.81
CA MET A 1 14.68 -41.54 -26.36
C MET A 1 13.33 -41.28 -25.72
N ASN A 2 13.25 -41.26 -24.38
CA ASN A 2 12.02 -40.88 -23.66
C ASN A 2 12.08 -39.39 -23.37
N THR A 3 11.21 -38.62 -24.02
CA THR A 3 10.98 -37.21 -23.69
C THR A 3 10.06 -37.13 -22.48
N VAL A 4 10.59 -36.64 -21.37
CA VAL A 4 9.79 -36.28 -20.19
C VAL A 4 8.97 -35.03 -20.55
N PRO A 5 7.63 -35.03 -20.36
CA PRO A 5 6.82 -33.85 -20.60
C PRO A 5 7.19 -32.73 -19.61
N PRO A 6 7.11 -31.45 -20.02
CA PRO A 6 7.41 -30.34 -19.12
C PRO A 6 6.47 -30.37 -17.91
N ALA A 7 7.04 -30.24 -16.71
CA ALA A 7 6.27 -30.15 -15.49
C ALA A 7 5.36 -28.91 -15.54
N SER A 8 4.07 -29.09 -15.26
CA SER A 8 3.14 -27.98 -15.09
C SER A 8 3.63 -27.07 -13.97
N PRO A 9 3.60 -25.74 -14.13
CA PRO A 9 4.03 -24.83 -13.07
C PRO A 9 3.14 -25.02 -11.84
N THR A 10 3.77 -25.29 -10.69
CA THR A 10 3.09 -25.32 -9.40
C THR A 10 2.41 -23.96 -9.19
N PRO A 11 1.10 -23.90 -8.89
CA PRO A 11 0.43 -22.63 -8.64
C PRO A 11 1.10 -21.90 -7.47
N PRO A 12 1.16 -20.56 -7.49
CA PRO A 12 1.75 -19.79 -6.42
C PRO A 12 1.04 -20.11 -5.09
N PRO A 13 1.77 -20.08 -3.95
CA PRO A 13 1.20 -20.40 -2.64
C PRO A 13 0.11 -19.40 -2.19
N PHE A 14 -0.01 -18.27 -2.88
CA PHE A 14 -1.01 -17.22 -2.65
C PHE A 14 -1.73 -16.88 -3.97
N PRO A 15 -3.05 -16.58 -3.93
CA PRO A 15 -3.76 -16.05 -5.09
C PRO A 15 -3.11 -14.75 -5.57
N ASP A 16 -3.04 -14.56 -6.89
CA ASP A 16 -2.50 -13.34 -7.50
C ASP A 16 -3.34 -12.09 -7.19
N ALA A 17 -2.92 -10.92 -7.69
CA ALA A 17 -3.59 -9.66 -7.39
C ALA A 17 -5.06 -9.61 -7.85
N SER A 18 -5.43 -10.30 -8.93
CA SER A 18 -6.80 -10.36 -9.43
C SER A 18 -7.64 -11.36 -8.63
N ALA A 19 -7.07 -12.53 -8.31
CA ALA A 19 -7.75 -13.57 -7.53
C ALA A 19 -7.86 -13.22 -6.04
N SER A 20 -7.10 -12.22 -5.57
CA SER A 20 -7.16 -11.67 -4.20
C SER A 20 -7.87 -10.31 -4.13
N ASP A 21 -8.51 -9.86 -5.21
CA ASP A 21 -9.21 -8.58 -5.25
C ASP A 21 -10.34 -8.52 -4.21
N PRO A 22 -10.36 -7.52 -3.31
CA PRO A 22 -11.32 -7.49 -2.22
C PRO A 22 -12.78 -7.42 -2.62
N ALA A 23 -13.09 -6.66 -3.69
CA ALA A 23 -14.45 -6.54 -4.20
C ALA A 23 -14.90 -7.85 -4.84
N SER A 24 -14.03 -8.48 -5.64
CA SER A 24 -14.30 -9.79 -6.25
C SER A 24 -14.48 -10.90 -5.20
N LEU A 25 -13.79 -10.79 -4.06
CA LEU A 25 -13.93 -11.69 -2.93
C LEU A 25 -15.10 -11.32 -2.00
N GLY A 26 -15.79 -10.19 -2.20
CA GLY A 26 -16.91 -9.75 -1.39
C GLY A 26 -16.55 -9.52 0.09
N TRP A 27 -15.33 -9.08 0.40
CA TRP A 27 -14.95 -8.78 1.79
C TRP A 27 -15.79 -7.65 2.34
N MET A 28 -16.37 -7.86 3.53
CA MET A 28 -17.15 -6.86 4.27
C MET A 28 -18.38 -6.33 3.52
N GLU A 29 -18.90 -7.08 2.53
CA GLU A 29 -20.14 -6.75 1.84
C GLU A 29 -21.39 -7.27 2.58
N GLY A 30 -22.45 -6.47 2.60
CA GLY A 30 -23.71 -6.79 3.28
C GLY A 30 -23.80 -6.27 4.73
N PHE A 31 -24.94 -6.51 5.39
CA PHE A 31 -25.15 -6.10 6.79
C PHE A 31 -26.01 -7.12 7.59
N PRO A 32 -25.41 -7.88 8.53
CA PRO A 32 -23.95 -8.01 8.71
C PRO A 32 -23.31 -8.76 7.53
N PRO A 33 -22.02 -8.54 7.23
CA PRO A 33 -21.30 -9.37 6.28
C PRO A 33 -21.35 -10.86 6.68
N PRO A 34 -21.31 -11.80 5.71
CA PRO A 34 -21.21 -13.22 6.01
C PRO A 34 -20.01 -13.54 6.92
N PRO A 35 -20.11 -14.51 7.85
CA PRO A 35 -19.01 -14.84 8.76
C PRO A 35 -17.69 -15.21 8.06
N ASP A 36 -17.75 -15.89 6.92
CA ASP A 36 -16.59 -16.25 6.09
C ASP A 36 -16.02 -15.08 5.28
N ARG A 37 -16.75 -13.96 5.22
CA ARG A 37 -16.41 -12.71 4.51
C ARG A 37 -16.22 -11.53 5.45
N THR A 38 -16.10 -11.80 6.74
CA THR A 38 -15.82 -10.78 7.75
C THR A 38 -14.32 -10.67 7.99
N VAL A 39 -13.82 -9.43 8.05
CA VAL A 39 -12.45 -9.10 8.43
C VAL A 39 -12.48 -8.57 9.86
N GLY A 40 -11.89 -9.32 10.80
CA GLY A 40 -11.88 -8.99 12.22
C GLY A 40 -10.49 -8.64 12.74
N PHE A 41 -10.45 -7.85 13.81
CA PHE A 41 -9.24 -7.68 14.62
C PHE A 41 -9.01 -8.89 15.54
N ALA A 42 -10.07 -9.38 16.20
CA ALA A 42 -9.97 -10.31 17.33
C ALA A 42 -9.34 -11.67 16.96
N ASP A 43 -9.52 -12.12 15.73
CA ASP A 43 -8.99 -13.39 15.21
C ASP A 43 -7.68 -13.22 14.42
N GLY A 44 -7.12 -12.01 14.38
CA GLY A 44 -5.96 -11.67 13.56
C GLY A 44 -6.24 -11.59 12.06
N GLY A 45 -7.50 -11.71 11.63
CA GLY A 45 -7.91 -11.71 10.23
C GLY A 45 -7.49 -10.45 9.48
N ALA A 46 -7.49 -9.30 10.16
CA ALA A 46 -7.02 -8.00 9.63
C ALA A 46 -5.55 -8.00 9.15
N TRP A 47 -4.72 -8.94 9.59
CA TRP A 47 -3.30 -9.02 9.19
C TRP A 47 -2.98 -10.25 8.34
N ALA A 48 -3.99 -11.07 8.02
CA ALA A 48 -3.81 -12.29 7.23
C ALA A 48 -4.14 -12.05 5.76
N PHE A 49 -3.23 -12.40 4.85
CA PHE A 49 -3.53 -12.40 3.42
C PHE A 49 -4.59 -13.48 3.08
N PRO A 50 -5.57 -13.22 2.19
CA PRO A 50 -5.76 -12.03 1.36
C PRO A 50 -6.55 -10.89 2.01
N ARG A 51 -7.04 -11.03 3.24
CA ARG A 51 -7.82 -9.99 3.93
C ARG A 51 -7.07 -8.67 4.11
N THR A 52 -5.74 -8.71 4.12
CA THR A 52 -4.89 -7.50 4.10
C THR A 52 -5.15 -6.58 2.91
N ARG A 53 -5.56 -7.12 1.75
CA ARG A 53 -5.93 -6.32 0.57
C ARG A 53 -7.11 -5.39 0.85
N TRP A 54 -7.98 -5.74 1.80
CA TRP A 54 -9.07 -4.88 2.30
C TRP A 54 -8.63 -4.09 3.53
N SER A 55 -8.17 -4.77 4.59
CA SER A 55 -7.96 -4.15 5.89
C SER A 55 -6.97 -2.98 5.87
N PHE A 56 -5.99 -2.99 4.96
CA PHE A 56 -4.99 -1.94 4.85
C PHE A 56 -5.60 -0.59 4.41
N CYS A 57 -6.76 -0.60 3.73
CA CYS A 57 -7.54 0.59 3.38
C CYS A 57 -8.57 0.98 4.46
N HIS A 58 -8.84 0.08 5.40
CA HIS A 58 -9.96 0.18 6.35
C HIS A 58 -9.52 0.07 7.82
N MET A 59 -8.26 0.40 8.13
CA MET A 59 -7.71 0.32 9.49
C MET A 59 -8.55 1.07 10.54
N ARG A 60 -9.17 2.19 10.16
CA ARG A 60 -10.02 2.99 11.07
C ARG A 60 -11.31 2.29 11.49
N GLU A 61 -11.76 1.31 10.73
CA GLU A 61 -12.94 0.49 11.04
C GLU A 61 -12.59 -0.67 11.99
N LEU A 62 -11.32 -1.06 12.04
CA LEU A 62 -10.84 -2.24 12.76
C LEU A 62 -10.12 -1.91 14.07
N PHE A 63 -9.52 -0.71 14.18
CA PHE A 63 -8.68 -0.32 15.31
C PHE A 63 -9.03 1.09 15.80
N PRO A 64 -8.82 1.36 17.11
CA PRO A 64 -8.84 2.73 17.61
C PRO A 64 -7.79 3.59 16.88
N THR A 65 -8.21 4.74 16.36
CA THR A 65 -7.32 5.68 15.67
C THR A 65 -7.50 7.10 16.18
N ALA A 66 -6.43 7.88 16.14
CA ALA A 66 -6.48 9.33 16.32
C ALA A 66 -6.40 10.00 14.94
N ASN A 67 -7.22 11.03 14.73
CA ASN A 67 -7.19 11.78 13.49
C ASN A 67 -6.03 12.78 13.49
N VAL A 68 -5.21 12.77 12.44
CA VAL A 68 -4.22 13.82 12.19
C VAL A 68 -4.83 14.80 11.19
N SER A 69 -5.23 15.97 11.67
CA SER A 69 -5.87 17.00 10.83
C SER A 69 -4.90 17.53 9.77
N ARG A 70 -5.40 17.74 8.56
CA ARG A 70 -4.70 18.49 7.50
C ARG A 70 -4.69 20.01 7.75
N GLY A 71 -5.36 20.48 8.79
CA GLY A 71 -5.62 21.89 9.07
C GLY A 71 -6.70 22.51 8.17
N ASP A 72 -6.98 23.79 8.38
CA ASP A 72 -8.03 24.54 7.66
C ASP A 72 -7.50 25.27 6.42
N ALA A 73 -6.21 25.14 6.13
CA ALA A 73 -5.59 25.75 4.97
C ALA A 73 -6.18 25.19 3.66
N GLN A 74 -6.13 26.03 2.62
CA GLN A 74 -6.51 25.61 1.27
C GLN A 74 -5.64 24.43 0.82
N VAL A 75 -6.27 23.42 0.22
CA VAL A 75 -5.56 22.28 -0.33
C VAL A 75 -4.66 22.75 -1.47
N ALA A 76 -3.36 22.45 -1.38
CA ALA A 76 -2.42 22.67 -2.46
C ALA A 76 -2.61 21.58 -3.53
N LEU A 77 -3.16 21.96 -4.69
CA LEU A 77 -3.35 21.03 -5.80
C LEU A 77 -2.03 20.76 -6.52
N LEU A 78 -1.73 19.50 -6.77
CA LEU A 78 -0.62 19.11 -7.63
C LEU A 78 -1.02 19.26 -9.10
N PRO A 79 -0.25 19.97 -9.94
CA PRO A 79 -0.46 19.99 -11.38
C PRO A 79 -0.43 18.57 -11.95
N ARG A 80 -1.25 18.30 -12.97
CA ARG A 80 -1.33 16.99 -13.63
C ARG A 80 -0.92 17.08 -15.09
N ALA A 81 -0.08 16.15 -15.53
CA ALA A 81 0.29 15.94 -16.93
C ALA A 81 0.50 14.44 -17.14
N GLU A 82 -0.60 13.69 -17.15
CA GLU A 82 -0.53 12.23 -17.17
C GLU A 82 0.06 11.68 -18.47
N ARG A 83 0.96 10.72 -18.29
CA ARG A 83 1.62 9.96 -19.33
C ARG A 83 0.97 8.59 -19.47
N ARG A 84 0.81 8.13 -20.71
CA ARG A 84 0.25 6.82 -21.03
C ARG A 84 1.30 5.76 -21.32
N ASP A 85 2.56 6.17 -21.46
CA ASP A 85 3.66 5.31 -21.87
C ASP A 85 4.42 4.68 -20.69
N LEU A 86 4.16 5.13 -19.46
CA LEU A 86 4.89 4.64 -18.28
C LEU A 86 4.66 3.15 -18.02
N ASP A 87 3.47 2.62 -18.29
CA ASP A 87 3.16 1.20 -18.07
C ASP A 87 4.03 0.28 -18.94
N GLY A 88 4.52 0.78 -20.08
CA GLY A 88 5.37 0.02 -21.01
C GLY A 88 6.88 0.09 -20.69
N VAL A 89 7.29 0.77 -19.61
CA VAL A 89 8.72 0.82 -19.22
C VAL A 89 9.18 -0.58 -18.83
N ALA A 90 10.03 -1.20 -19.65
CA ALA A 90 10.57 -2.53 -19.42
C ALA A 90 11.77 -2.52 -18.47
N PHE A 91 11.88 -3.55 -17.63
CA PHE A 91 13.01 -3.76 -16.74
C PHE A 91 13.19 -5.25 -16.43
N THR A 92 14.35 -5.59 -15.86
CA THR A 92 14.65 -6.93 -15.35
C THR A 92 14.67 -6.88 -13.82
N THR A 93 13.91 -7.76 -13.19
CA THR A 93 13.88 -7.89 -11.72
C THR A 93 15.19 -8.47 -11.19
N LEU A 94 15.40 -8.39 -9.87
CA LEU A 94 16.60 -8.95 -9.21
C LEU A 94 16.72 -10.48 -9.38
N ASP A 95 15.61 -11.18 -9.56
CA ASP A 95 15.55 -12.62 -9.86
C ASP A 95 15.62 -12.93 -11.37
N GLY A 96 15.89 -11.92 -12.21
CA GLY A 96 16.16 -12.10 -13.65
C GLY A 96 14.93 -12.18 -14.54
N ARG A 97 13.72 -11.92 -14.02
CA ARG A 97 12.49 -11.89 -14.82
C ARG A 97 12.38 -10.55 -15.55
N GLU A 98 12.06 -10.59 -16.83
CA GLU A 98 11.66 -9.40 -17.57
C GLU A 98 10.20 -9.08 -17.29
N MET A 99 9.89 -7.81 -17.04
CA MET A 99 8.53 -7.30 -16.95
C MET A 99 8.50 -5.80 -17.24
N THR A 100 7.29 -5.30 -17.43
CA THR A 100 7.01 -3.87 -17.56
C THR A 100 6.58 -3.26 -16.22
N TRP A 101 6.67 -1.94 -16.12
CA TRP A 101 6.18 -1.19 -14.97
C TRP A 101 4.72 -1.50 -14.66
N GLY A 102 3.85 -1.55 -15.68
CA GLY A 102 2.44 -1.89 -15.49
C GLY A 102 2.22 -3.29 -14.92
N GLU A 103 2.91 -4.29 -15.46
CA GLU A 103 2.86 -5.67 -14.95
C GLU A 103 3.36 -5.77 -13.50
N SER A 104 4.37 -4.97 -13.15
CA SER A 104 4.93 -4.94 -11.80
C SER A 104 3.92 -4.50 -10.74
N LEU A 105 2.96 -3.62 -11.10
CA LEU A 105 1.97 -3.14 -10.14
C LEU A 105 1.10 -4.30 -9.64
N ALA A 106 0.62 -5.14 -10.56
CA ALA A 106 -0.14 -6.35 -10.23
C ALA A 106 0.74 -7.40 -9.54
N ALA A 107 1.95 -7.63 -10.03
CA ALA A 107 2.88 -8.61 -9.44
C ALA A 107 3.22 -8.32 -7.97
N ASN A 108 3.15 -7.04 -7.55
CA ASN A 108 3.42 -6.58 -6.19
C ASN A 108 2.15 -6.30 -5.36
N TYR A 109 0.95 -6.67 -5.85
CA TYR A 109 -0.31 -6.41 -5.16
C TYR A 109 -0.50 -4.91 -4.83
N THR A 110 -0.05 -4.03 -5.73
CA THR A 110 -0.10 -2.58 -5.51
C THR A 110 -1.54 -2.13 -5.36
N ASP A 111 -1.88 -1.50 -4.24
CA ASP A 111 -3.22 -0.93 -4.03
C ASP A 111 -3.28 0.52 -4.53
N GLY A 112 -2.18 1.28 -4.48
CA GLY A 112 -2.10 2.61 -5.07
C GLY A 112 -0.69 3.06 -5.39
N ILE A 113 -0.55 3.88 -6.44
CA ILE A 113 0.71 4.45 -6.87
C ILE A 113 0.50 5.87 -7.39
N VAL A 114 1.43 6.77 -7.06
CA VAL A 114 1.51 8.11 -7.64
C VAL A 114 2.96 8.38 -8.03
N VAL A 115 3.18 8.85 -9.26
CA VAL A 115 4.49 9.21 -9.79
C VAL A 115 4.50 10.71 -10.06
N LEU A 116 5.42 11.41 -9.39
CA LEU A 116 5.64 12.84 -9.58
C LEU A 116 6.95 13.06 -10.32
N HIS A 117 6.92 13.89 -11.36
CA HIS A 117 8.12 14.39 -12.01
C HIS A 117 8.13 15.91 -11.96
N ARG A 118 9.12 16.48 -11.27
CA ARG A 118 9.26 17.94 -11.04
C ARG A 118 8.00 18.59 -10.44
N GLY A 119 7.38 17.91 -9.47
CA GLY A 119 6.17 18.38 -8.79
C GLY A 119 4.87 18.22 -9.58
N VAL A 120 4.91 17.60 -10.76
CA VAL A 120 3.73 17.33 -11.59
C VAL A 120 3.39 15.85 -11.51
N THR A 121 2.13 15.52 -11.25
CA THR A 121 1.62 14.14 -11.28
C THR A 121 1.61 13.66 -12.74
N VAL A 122 2.44 12.66 -13.04
CA VAL A 122 2.55 12.05 -14.37
C VAL A 122 1.88 10.68 -14.46
N GLN A 123 1.58 10.05 -13.32
CA GLN A 123 0.74 8.85 -13.23
C GLN A 123 0.16 8.76 -11.82
N GLU A 124 -1.08 8.31 -11.75
CA GLU A 124 -1.75 7.96 -10.50
C GLU A 124 -2.74 6.83 -10.79
N ARG A 125 -2.69 5.75 -10.00
CA ARG A 125 -3.55 4.57 -10.17
C ARG A 125 -3.92 4.01 -8.80
N TYR A 126 -5.11 3.42 -8.73
CA TYR A 126 -5.65 2.75 -7.56
C TYR A 126 -6.22 1.39 -7.98
N PHE A 127 -6.08 0.40 -7.12
CA PHE A 127 -6.47 -0.99 -7.35
C PHE A 127 -7.00 -1.59 -6.05
N GLY A 128 -7.68 -2.75 -6.16
CA GLY A 128 -8.21 -3.44 -4.99
C GLY A 128 -9.23 -2.60 -4.23
N ALA A 129 -9.10 -2.53 -2.91
CA ALA A 129 -9.99 -1.74 -2.06
C ALA A 129 -9.66 -0.25 -2.02
N LEU A 130 -8.49 0.18 -2.49
CA LEU A 130 -8.06 1.58 -2.33
C LEU A 130 -8.80 2.50 -3.31
N GLN A 131 -9.26 3.63 -2.78
CA GLN A 131 -9.85 4.74 -3.53
C GLN A 131 -9.08 6.02 -3.23
N PRO A 132 -9.16 7.07 -4.08
CA PRO A 132 -8.44 8.32 -3.87
C PRO A 132 -8.70 8.99 -2.50
N GLU A 133 -9.89 8.78 -1.93
CA GLU A 133 -10.32 9.38 -0.67
C GLU A 133 -10.00 8.53 0.56
N LEU A 134 -9.63 7.25 0.36
CA LEU A 134 -9.34 6.32 1.45
C LEU A 134 -7.88 6.46 1.91
N ALA A 135 -7.68 6.30 3.21
CA ALA A 135 -6.33 6.21 3.76
C ALA A 135 -5.84 4.77 3.70
N HIS A 136 -4.62 4.59 3.19
CA HIS A 136 -3.93 3.31 3.25
C HIS A 136 -2.97 3.26 4.45
N THR A 137 -2.83 2.11 5.10
CA THR A 137 -1.80 1.91 6.12
C THR A 137 -0.42 2.13 5.53
N ALA A 138 0.38 3.01 6.15
CA ALA A 138 1.71 3.36 5.66
C ALA A 138 2.81 2.48 6.29
N MET A 139 2.46 1.61 7.24
CA MET A 139 3.41 0.77 7.99
C MET A 139 4.63 1.60 8.46
N SER A 140 5.85 1.10 8.23
CA SER A 140 7.09 1.74 8.63
C SER A 140 7.44 3.03 7.88
N VAL A 141 6.71 3.42 6.81
CA VAL A 141 6.86 4.75 6.21
C VAL A 141 6.58 5.85 7.25
N THR A 142 5.71 5.57 8.22
CA THR A 142 5.41 6.45 9.36
C THR A 142 6.67 6.87 10.15
N LYS A 143 7.72 6.04 10.18
CA LYS A 143 8.97 6.36 10.89
C LYS A 143 9.67 7.58 10.29
N SER A 144 9.57 7.80 8.98
CA SER A 144 10.14 8.98 8.32
C SER A 144 9.48 10.28 8.78
N PHE A 145 8.17 10.26 9.07
CA PHE A 145 7.46 11.42 9.64
C PHE A 145 7.98 11.73 11.04
N VAL A 146 8.06 10.72 11.91
CA VAL A 146 8.58 10.89 13.29
C VAL A 146 10.04 11.36 13.27
N GLY A 147 10.88 10.76 12.42
CA GLY A 147 12.27 11.18 12.26
C GLY A 147 12.39 12.63 11.79
N THR A 148 11.55 13.07 10.85
CA THR A 148 11.52 14.46 10.39
C THR A 148 11.14 15.41 11.53
N LEU A 149 10.12 15.08 12.33
CA LEU A 149 9.74 15.87 13.50
C LEU A 149 10.87 15.93 14.54
N ALA A 150 11.55 14.82 14.80
CA ALA A 150 12.69 14.78 15.70
C ALA A 150 13.83 15.70 15.22
N LEU A 151 14.13 15.70 13.92
CA LEU A 151 15.11 16.62 13.32
C LEU A 151 14.69 18.09 13.47
N MET A 152 13.41 18.41 13.27
CA MET A 152 12.89 19.77 13.49
C MET A 152 13.01 20.21 14.96
N LEU A 153 12.79 19.30 15.91
CA LEU A 153 12.97 19.58 17.33
C LEU A 153 14.44 19.77 17.69
N ALA A 154 15.34 19.00 17.06
CA ALA A 154 16.78 19.14 17.25
C ALA A 154 17.30 20.48 16.73
N ASP A 155 16.87 20.88 15.53
CA ASP A 155 17.18 22.21 14.96
C ASP A 155 16.74 23.35 15.89
N ARG A 156 15.55 23.20 16.49
CA ARG A 156 15.00 24.15 17.48
C ARG A 156 15.63 24.03 18.87
N ARG A 157 16.60 23.14 19.08
CA ARG A 157 17.23 22.83 20.38
C ARG A 157 16.24 22.37 21.47
N ALA A 158 15.09 21.84 21.06
CA ALA A 158 14.12 21.22 21.95
C ALA A 158 14.42 19.73 22.19
N LEU A 159 15.29 19.15 21.35
CA LEU A 159 15.80 17.78 21.47
C LEU A 159 17.30 17.78 21.18
N ASP A 160 18.13 17.42 22.15
CA ASP A 160 19.54 17.08 21.95
C ASP A 160 19.68 15.62 21.50
N PRO A 161 20.15 15.34 20.27
CA PRO A 161 20.33 13.98 19.77
C PRO A 161 21.52 13.24 20.41
N GLN A 162 22.38 13.94 21.15
CA GLN A 162 23.50 13.35 21.89
C GLN A 162 23.16 13.05 23.35
N ALA A 163 22.02 13.56 23.84
CA ALA A 163 21.56 13.25 25.19
C ALA A 163 21.10 11.79 25.31
N ALA A 164 21.22 11.22 26.51
CA ALA A 164 20.63 9.92 26.81
C ALA A 164 19.11 9.97 26.67
N VAL A 165 18.49 8.89 26.19
CA VAL A 165 17.02 8.81 26.04
C VAL A 165 16.30 9.13 27.35
N THR A 166 16.84 8.72 28.50
CA THR A 166 16.29 8.95 29.84
C THR A 166 16.27 10.42 30.28
N HIS A 167 16.78 11.34 29.45
CA HIS A 167 16.66 12.78 29.70
C HIS A 167 15.24 13.30 29.48
N TYR A 168 14.46 12.64 28.62
CA TYR A 168 13.08 12.99 28.24
C TYR A 168 12.08 12.01 28.84
#